data_AF-A0A345H4F1-F1
#
_entry.id   AF-A0A345H4F1-F1
#
_cell.length_a   1.000
_cell.length_b   1.000
_cell.length_c   1.000
_cell.angle_alpha   90.00
_cell.angle_beta   90.00
_cell.angle_gamma   90.00
#
_symmetry.space_group_name_H-M   'P 1'
#
loop_
_entity.id
_entity.type
_entity.pdbx_description
1 polymer ?
#
loop_
_entity_poly.entity_id
_entity_poly.type
_entity_poly.pdbx_seq_one_letter_code
_entity_poly.pdbx_strand_id
1 'polypeptide(L)'
;MKTILIYSSLLLFSLQLYSQSAVPTDKINGTYYVLEAERGANTKIFEYGQHNNAKLLLIAACKQCIPGTYTYQKEASEELQRAVFYNSTGLYVFQYDDESFVMIMLNASEDAEWTDFYFSNFYSKNKAKVKNMSKEKIKKFILKISG
;
A
#
# COMPACT_ATOMS: atom_id res chain seq x y z
N MET A 1 18.00 -42.49 13.23
CA MET A 1 18.65 -41.20 12.91
C MET A 1 18.23 -40.58 11.56
N LYS A 2 17.35 -41.18 10.74
CA LYS A 2 16.90 -40.59 9.47
C LYS A 2 15.57 -39.81 9.54
N THR A 3 14.72 -40.11 10.52
CA THR A 3 13.41 -39.45 10.68
C THR A 3 13.48 -38.07 11.35
N ILE A 4 14.51 -37.82 12.18
CA ILE A 4 14.67 -36.53 12.88
C ILE A 4 15.08 -35.40 11.93
N LEU A 5 15.85 -35.71 10.87
CA LEU A 5 16.27 -34.72 9.86
C LEU A 5 15.13 -34.20 8.98
N ILE A 6 14.06 -34.98 8.79
CA ILE A 6 12.94 -34.60 7.92
C ILE A 6 12.05 -33.56 8.62
N TYR A 7 11.86 -33.66 9.94
CA TYR A 7 11.08 -32.68 10.70
C TYR A 7 11.80 -31.33 10.86
N SER A 8 13.13 -31.32 10.97
CA SER A 8 13.90 -30.07 11.03
C SER A 8 13.84 -29.26 9.74
N SER A 9 13.64 -29.89 8.58
CA SER A 9 13.54 -29.20 7.29
C SER A 9 12.14 -28.59 7.04
N LEU A 10 11.09 -29.13 7.66
CA LEU A 10 9.71 -28.64 7.54
C LEU A 10 9.40 -27.45 8.48
N LEU A 11 10.16 -27.29 9.56
CA LEU A 11 10.01 -26.18 10.51
C LEU A 11 10.67 -24.87 10.06
N LEU A 12 11.59 -24.92 9.08
CA LEU A 12 12.27 -23.73 8.56
C LEU A 12 11.50 -23.03 7.43
N PHE A 13 10.52 -23.69 6.81
CA PHE A 13 9.72 -23.08 5.74
C PHE A 13 8.58 -22.19 6.26
N SER A 14 8.17 -22.34 7.52
CA SER A 14 7.11 -21.54 8.14
C SER A 14 7.57 -20.18 8.68
N LEU A 15 8.87 -19.87 8.62
CA LEU A 15 9.42 -18.60 9.12
C LEU A 15 9.84 -17.62 8.01
N GLN A 16 9.39 -17.84 6.77
CA GLN A 16 9.32 -16.72 5.83
C GLN A 16 8.16 -15.80 6.22
N LEU A 17 8.30 -15.16 7.39
CA LEU A 17 7.67 -13.89 7.65
C LEU A 17 8.10 -12.99 6.50
N TYR A 18 7.15 -12.67 5.62
CA TYR A 18 7.31 -11.63 4.62
C TYR A 18 7.56 -10.32 5.37
N SER A 19 8.82 -10.08 5.73
CA SER A 19 9.28 -8.75 6.10
C SER A 19 9.21 -7.95 4.81
N GLN A 20 8.09 -7.27 4.60
CA GLN A 20 8.01 -6.24 3.58
C GLN A 20 8.98 -5.15 4.03
N SER A 21 9.90 -4.75 3.15
CA SER A 21 10.82 -3.68 3.46
C SER A 21 10.03 -2.39 3.65
N ALA A 22 10.09 -1.81 4.85
CA ALA A 22 9.53 -0.49 5.14
C ALA A 22 10.09 0.60 4.21
N VAL A 23 11.29 0.38 3.65
CA VAL A 23 11.99 1.32 2.79
C VAL A 23 11.46 1.21 1.35
N PRO A 24 10.82 2.26 0.80
CA PRO A 24 10.36 2.27 -0.58
C PRO A 24 11.54 2.34 -1.57
N THR A 25 11.35 1.72 -2.73
CA THR A 25 12.33 1.67 -3.83
C THR A 25 11.67 2.09 -5.16
N ASP A 26 12.49 2.29 -6.20
CA ASP A 26 12.04 2.60 -7.55
C ASP A 26 11.16 1.51 -8.19
N LYS A 27 11.15 0.28 -7.63
CA LYS A 27 10.21 -0.79 -8.01
C LYS A 27 8.74 -0.38 -7.88
N ILE A 28 8.43 0.66 -7.11
CA ILE A 28 7.08 1.22 -7.01
C ILE A 28 6.64 1.80 -8.36
N ASN A 29 7.56 2.27 -9.20
CA ASN A 29 7.24 2.95 -10.45
C ASN A 29 6.44 2.06 -11.40
N GLY A 30 5.45 2.64 -12.07
CA GLY A 30 4.71 1.97 -13.14
C GLY A 30 3.21 2.26 -13.15
N THR A 31 2.49 1.48 -13.94
CA THR A 31 1.04 1.60 -14.09
C THR A 31 0.31 0.61 -13.18
N TYR A 32 -0.67 1.11 -12.45
CA TYR A 32 -1.49 0.33 -11.52
C TYR A 32 -2.94 0.35 -11.98
N TYR A 33 -3.58 -0.81 -11.96
CA TYR A 33 -5.03 -0.93 -12.08
C TYR A 33 -5.68 -0.54 -10.76
N VAL A 34 -6.85 0.10 -10.82
CA VAL A 34 -7.61 0.51 -9.63
C VAL A 34 -8.86 -0.34 -9.43
N LEU A 35 -9.24 -0.57 -8.17
CA LEU A 35 -10.48 -1.26 -7.81
C LEU A 35 -11.71 -0.48 -8.28
N GLU A 36 -11.74 0.82 -7.98
CA GLU A 36 -12.78 1.73 -8.46
C GLU A 36 -12.17 2.83 -9.32
N ALA A 37 -12.83 3.14 -10.43
CA ALA A 37 -12.38 4.18 -11.35
C ALA A 37 -12.38 5.56 -10.66
N GLU A 38 -11.29 6.29 -10.77
CA GLU A 38 -11.16 7.63 -10.19
C GLU A 38 -11.25 8.68 -11.29
N ARG A 39 -12.32 9.49 -11.29
CA ARG A 39 -12.58 10.49 -12.34
C ARG A 39 -12.53 9.86 -13.75
N GLY A 40 -13.06 8.64 -13.88
CA GLY A 40 -13.09 7.87 -15.13
C GLY A 40 -11.81 7.11 -15.47
N ALA A 41 -10.73 7.23 -14.68
CA ALA A 41 -9.48 6.51 -14.91
C ALA A 41 -9.49 5.14 -14.20
N ASN A 42 -9.32 4.06 -14.99
CA ASN A 42 -9.18 2.68 -14.49
C ASN A 42 -7.73 2.28 -14.19
N THR A 43 -6.80 3.20 -14.42
CA THR A 43 -5.38 3.02 -14.11
C THR A 43 -4.79 4.31 -13.56
N LYS A 44 -3.69 4.19 -12.81
CA LYS A 44 -2.86 5.31 -12.35
C LYS A 44 -1.41 5.05 -12.67
N ILE A 45 -0.64 6.13 -12.79
CA ILE A 45 0.82 6.10 -12.92
C ILE A 45 1.39 6.48 -11.57
N PHE A 46 2.24 5.60 -11.03
CA PHE A 46 2.97 5.82 -9.79
C PHE A 46 4.43 6.12 -10.16
N GLU A 47 4.97 7.17 -9.56
CA GLU A 47 6.39 7.53 -9.66
C GLU A 47 6.92 7.85 -8.27
N TYR A 48 7.94 7.11 -7.85
CA TYR A 48 8.67 7.29 -6.61
C TYR A 48 10.00 7.97 -6.90
N GLY A 49 10.36 8.93 -6.06
CA GLY A 49 11.61 9.66 -6.16
C GLY A 49 11.97 10.38 -4.88
N GLN A 50 13.11 11.06 -4.88
CA GLN A 50 13.57 11.88 -3.76
C GLN A 50 13.77 13.33 -4.23
N HIS A 51 13.28 14.27 -3.44
CA HIS A 51 13.43 15.71 -3.68
C HIS A 51 13.68 16.42 -2.35
N ASN A 52 14.77 17.20 -2.26
CA ASN A 52 15.17 17.91 -1.03
C ASN A 52 15.13 17.03 0.23
N ASN A 53 15.74 15.85 0.15
CA ASN A 53 15.75 14.80 1.19
C ASN A 53 14.40 14.15 1.52
N ALA A 54 13.27 14.65 1.01
CA ALA A 54 11.98 14.01 1.14
C ALA A 54 11.82 12.90 0.10
N LYS A 55 11.39 11.71 0.55
CA LYS A 55 10.98 10.61 -0.32
C LYS A 55 9.51 10.81 -0.69
N LEU A 56 9.24 10.89 -1.98
CA LEU A 56 7.93 11.26 -2.52
C LEU A 56 7.38 10.14 -3.39
N LEU A 57 6.06 9.95 -3.31
CA LEU A 57 5.27 9.18 -4.25
C LEU A 57 4.35 10.15 -5.00
N LEU A 58 4.42 10.12 -6.33
CA LEU A 58 3.54 10.86 -7.23
C LEU A 58 2.55 9.89 -7.83
N ILE A 59 1.26 10.23 -7.79
CA ILE A 59 0.19 9.41 -8.39
C ILE A 59 -0.63 10.27 -9.34
N ALA A 60 -0.62 9.92 -10.62
CA ALA A 60 -1.34 10.64 -11.68
C ALA A 60 -2.33 9.74 -12.43
N ALA A 61 -3.40 10.33 -12.97
CA ALA A 61 -4.33 9.63 -13.87
C ALA A 61 -3.75 9.42 -15.28
N CYS A 62 -2.84 10.29 -15.70
CA CYS A 62 -2.21 10.28 -17.01
C CYS A 62 -0.86 11.04 -16.96
N LYS A 63 -0.01 10.88 -17.98
CA LYS A 63 1.32 11.52 -18.01
C LYS A 63 1.28 13.07 -18.00
N GLN A 64 0.19 13.66 -18.51
CA GLN A 64 -0.01 15.12 -18.57
C GLN A 64 -0.86 15.65 -17.40
N CYS A 65 -1.33 14.77 -16.52
CA CYS A 65 -2.20 15.13 -15.42
C CYS A 65 -1.36 15.63 -14.26
N ILE A 66 -1.86 16.62 -13.51
CA ILE A 66 -1.21 17.06 -12.26
C ILE A 66 -1.25 15.89 -11.27
N PRO A 67 -0.08 15.41 -10.79
CA PRO A 67 -0.04 14.30 -9.85
C PRO A 67 -0.46 14.74 -8.45
N GLY A 68 -1.06 13.82 -7.69
CA GLY A 68 -1.06 13.94 -6.24
C GLY A 68 0.32 13.60 -5.69
N THR A 69 0.83 14.42 -4.76
CA THR A 69 2.14 14.23 -4.13
C THR A 69 1.95 13.72 -2.70
N TYR A 70 2.62 12.62 -2.37
CA TYR A 70 2.54 11.98 -1.07
C TYR A 70 3.95 11.84 -0.48
N THR A 71 4.13 12.24 0.76
CA THR A 71 5.41 12.19 1.48
C THR A 71 5.51 10.91 2.28
N TYR A 72 6.64 10.22 2.17
CA TYR A 72 6.95 9.03 2.95
C TYR A 72 6.96 9.32 4.45
N GLN A 73 6.24 8.51 5.22
CA GLN A 73 6.11 8.61 6.66
C GLN A 73 7.06 7.61 7.32
N LYS A 74 8.27 8.04 7.68
CA LYS A 74 9.34 7.15 8.15
C LYS A 74 8.92 6.34 9.38
N GLU A 75 8.46 7.00 10.43
CA GLU A 75 8.10 6.38 11.71
C GLU A 75 6.96 5.38 11.53
N ALA A 76 5.86 5.79 10.90
CA ALA A 76 4.73 4.91 10.61
C ALA A 76 5.13 3.72 9.71
N SER A 77 6.06 3.93 8.75
CA SER A 77 6.50 2.84 7.87
C SER A 77 7.36 1.82 8.60
N GLU A 78 8.22 2.27 9.51
CA GLU A 78 9.05 1.42 10.35
C GLU A 78 8.20 0.61 11.33
N GLU A 79 7.23 1.25 11.98
CA GLU A 79 6.28 0.61 12.89
C GLU A 79 5.43 -0.45 12.17
N LEU A 80 4.87 -0.10 11.02
CA LEU A 80 3.96 -0.97 10.26
C LEU A 80 4.67 -1.97 9.34
N GLN A 81 6.02 -1.92 9.30
CA GLN A 81 6.88 -2.72 8.45
C GLN A 81 6.43 -2.73 6.97
N ARG A 82 6.11 -1.54 6.45
CA ARG A 82 5.62 -1.33 5.07
C ARG A 82 5.74 0.13 4.69
N ALA A 83 5.91 0.45 3.40
CA ALA A 83 5.95 1.85 3.01
C ALA A 83 4.58 2.53 3.23
N VAL A 84 4.59 3.68 3.92
CA VAL A 84 3.44 4.53 4.15
C VAL A 84 3.75 5.92 3.60
N PHE A 85 2.82 6.47 2.83
CA PHE A 85 2.88 7.83 2.34
C PHE A 85 1.62 8.58 2.76
N TYR A 86 1.74 9.90 2.91
CA TYR A 86 0.63 10.76 3.30
C TYR A 86 0.71 12.09 2.54
N ASN A 87 -0.43 12.70 2.26
CA ASN A 87 -0.48 14.04 1.68
C ASN A 87 -1.30 15.01 2.55
N SER A 88 -1.14 16.31 2.29
CA SER A 88 -1.82 17.37 3.05
C SER A 88 -3.35 17.37 2.90
N THR A 89 -3.91 16.59 1.98
CA THR A 89 -5.37 16.46 1.80
C THR A 89 -6.00 15.37 2.66
N GLY A 90 -5.22 14.65 3.48
CA GLY A 90 -5.74 13.60 4.36
C GLY A 90 -5.70 12.19 3.76
N LEU A 91 -5.04 11.99 2.61
CA LEU A 91 -4.91 10.67 1.99
C LEU A 91 -3.66 9.96 2.48
N TYR A 92 -3.84 8.76 3.02
CA TYR A 92 -2.78 7.80 3.27
C TYR A 92 -2.67 6.81 2.11
N VAL A 93 -1.45 6.41 1.78
CA VAL A 93 -1.13 5.34 0.84
C VAL A 93 -0.25 4.31 1.55
N PHE A 94 -0.80 3.13 1.80
CA PHE A 94 -0.14 2.02 2.47
C PHE A 94 0.29 0.98 1.43
N GLN A 95 1.53 0.53 1.52
CA GLN A 95 1.96 -0.66 0.78
C GLN A 95 1.20 -1.89 1.31
N TYR A 96 0.55 -2.60 0.40
CA TYR A 96 -0.17 -3.83 0.70
C TYR A 96 0.75 -5.04 0.52
N ASP A 97 1.46 -5.08 -0.62
CA ASP A 97 2.53 -6.02 -0.97
C ASP A 97 3.51 -5.36 -1.95
N ASP A 98 4.44 -6.12 -2.53
CA ASP A 98 5.49 -5.62 -3.44
C ASP A 98 4.96 -4.94 -4.72
N GLU A 99 3.72 -5.20 -5.11
CA GLU A 99 3.13 -4.71 -6.36
C GLU A 99 1.79 -3.98 -6.16
N SER A 100 1.39 -3.71 -4.91
CA SER A 100 0.06 -3.20 -4.60
C SER A 100 0.02 -2.24 -3.43
N PHE A 101 -0.91 -1.29 -3.50
CA PHE A 101 -1.13 -0.26 -2.49
C PHE A 101 -2.61 -0.13 -2.16
N VAL A 102 -2.88 0.30 -0.93
CA VAL A 102 -4.20 0.74 -0.46
C VAL A 102 -4.11 2.24 -0.22
N MET A 103 -5.04 3.01 -0.77
CA MET A 103 -5.21 4.41 -0.41
C MET A 103 -6.47 4.57 0.41
N ILE A 104 -6.43 5.36 1.48
CA ILE A 104 -7.61 5.72 2.27
C ILE A 104 -7.60 7.21 2.62
N MET A 105 -8.79 7.75 2.84
CA MET A 105 -9.04 8.98 3.58
C MET A 105 -10.04 8.63 4.67
N LEU A 106 -9.70 8.93 5.92
CA LEU A 106 -10.63 8.79 7.04
C LEU A 106 -11.75 9.82 6.92
N ASN A 107 -12.92 9.50 7.46
CA ASN A 107 -14.00 10.47 7.61
C ASN A 107 -13.59 11.55 8.63
N ALA A 108 -14.09 12.78 8.47
CA ALA A 108 -13.64 13.94 9.25
C ALA A 108 -14.22 14.02 10.67
N SER A 109 -14.78 12.92 11.19
CA SER A 109 -15.32 12.86 12.56
C SER A 109 -14.19 12.75 13.58
N GLU A 110 -14.29 13.46 14.70
CA GLU A 110 -13.33 13.35 15.81
C GLU A 110 -13.27 11.91 16.38
N ASP A 111 -14.35 11.15 16.22
CA ASP A 111 -14.47 9.75 16.63
C ASP A 111 -14.29 8.75 15.46
N ALA A 112 -13.75 9.19 14.31
CA ALA A 112 -13.62 8.33 13.16
C ALA A 112 -12.67 7.15 13.46
N GLU A 113 -13.23 5.95 13.52
CA GLU A 113 -12.44 4.73 13.60
C GLU A 113 -11.57 4.58 12.34
N TRP A 114 -10.44 3.87 12.46
CA TRP A 114 -9.54 3.51 11.34
C TRP A 114 -10.19 2.62 10.26
N THR A 115 -11.52 2.51 10.23
CA THR A 115 -12.31 1.85 9.18
C THR A 115 -13.44 2.69 8.61
N ASP A 116 -13.69 3.87 9.18
CA ASP A 116 -14.66 4.81 8.62
C ASP A 116 -13.97 5.67 7.55
N PHE A 117 -14.08 5.21 6.30
CA PHE A 117 -13.38 5.81 5.17
C PHE A 117 -14.31 6.70 4.36
N TYR A 118 -13.97 8.00 4.26
CA TYR A 118 -14.54 8.88 3.23
C TYR A 118 -14.15 8.40 1.83
N PHE A 119 -12.90 7.93 1.69
CA PHE A 119 -12.39 7.36 0.47
C PHE A 119 -11.53 6.13 0.76
N SER A 120 -11.64 5.12 -0.08
CA SER A 120 -10.67 4.02 -0.10
C SER A 120 -10.50 3.49 -1.51
N ASN A 121 -9.32 3.04 -1.89
CA ASN A 121 -9.13 2.34 -3.17
C ASN A 121 -7.95 1.37 -3.06
N PHE A 122 -7.90 0.43 -4.00
CA PHE A 122 -6.81 -0.51 -4.11
C PHE A 122 -6.16 -0.39 -5.49
N TYR A 123 -4.83 -0.38 -5.49
CA TYR A 123 -3.99 -0.21 -6.67
C TYR A 123 -3.12 -1.45 -6.77
N SER A 124 -3.05 -2.08 -7.93
CA SER A 124 -2.09 -3.15 -8.16
C SER A 124 -1.62 -3.19 -9.60
N LYS A 125 -0.35 -3.55 -9.82
CA LYS A 125 0.15 -3.91 -11.15
C LYS A 125 -0.52 -5.17 -11.69
N ASN A 126 -1.13 -5.98 -10.81
CA ASN A 126 -1.83 -7.21 -11.15
C ASN A 126 -3.35 -7.00 -11.24
N LYS A 127 -3.89 -6.99 -12.47
CA LYS A 127 -5.32 -6.82 -12.74
C LYS A 127 -6.21 -7.89 -12.09
N ALA A 128 -5.73 -9.14 -11.98
CA ALA A 128 -6.50 -10.21 -11.34
C ALA A 128 -6.61 -10.00 -9.83
N LYS A 129 -5.55 -9.47 -9.19
CA LYS A 129 -5.57 -9.09 -7.77
C LYS A 129 -6.60 -7.99 -7.50
N VAL A 130 -6.67 -6.98 -8.37
CA VAL A 130 -7.71 -5.94 -8.30
C VAL A 130 -9.11 -6.52 -8.41
N LYS A 131 -9.36 -7.41 -9.38
CA LYS A 131 -10.67 -8.07 -9.58
C LYS A 131 -11.14 -8.85 -8.34
N ASN A 132 -10.19 -9.41 -7.59
CA ASN A 132 -10.46 -10.18 -6.38
C ASN A 132 -10.47 -9.32 -5.10
N MET A 133 -10.27 -8.00 -5.20
CA MET A 133 -10.28 -7.09 -4.06
C MET A 133 -11.69 -6.57 -3.78
N SER A 134 -11.92 -6.08 -2.55
CA SER A 134 -13.16 -5.37 -2.18
C SER A 134 -12.87 -4.34 -1.10
N LYS A 135 -13.83 -3.44 -0.85
CA LYS A 135 -13.76 -2.44 0.23
C LYS A 135 -13.66 -3.10 1.60
N GLU A 136 -14.33 -4.22 1.83
CA GLU A 136 -14.23 -5.00 3.07
C GLU A 136 -12.83 -5.57 3.27
N LYS A 137 -12.19 -6.04 2.20
CA LYS A 137 -10.80 -6.51 2.28
C LYS A 137 -9.83 -5.38 2.59
N ILE A 138 -10.08 -4.18 2.04
CA ILE A 138 -9.33 -2.97 2.39
C ILE A 138 -9.51 -2.65 3.88
N LYS A 139 -10.75 -2.60 4.39
CA LYS A 139 -11.03 -2.37 5.82
C LYS A 139 -10.33 -3.39 6.73
N LYS A 140 -10.44 -4.68 6.42
CA LYS A 140 -9.76 -5.76 7.16
C LYS A 140 -8.25 -5.60 7.16
N PHE A 141 -7.68 -5.18 6.02
CA PHE A 141 -6.26 -4.90 5.93
C PHE A 141 -5.84 -3.73 6.83
N ILE A 142 -6.57 -2.60 6.78
CA ILE A 142 -6.27 -1.45 7.61
C ILE A 142 -6.40 -1.79 9.10
N LEU A 143 -7.47 -2.45 9.53
CA LEU A 143 -7.63 -2.92 10.92
C LEU A 143 -6.45 -3.75 11.41
N LYS A 144 -5.96 -4.67 10.56
CA LYS A 144 -4.84 -5.55 10.89
C LYS A 144 -3.52 -4.80 11.09
N ILE A 145 -3.34 -3.66 10.44
CA ILE A 145 -2.11 -2.87 10.55
C ILE A 145 -2.26 -1.73 11.56
N SER A 146 -3.47 -1.27 11.86
CA SER A 146 -3.72 -0.20 12.85
C SER A 146 -3.87 -0.70 14.29
N GLY A 147 -3.91 -2.01 14.53
CA GLY A 147 -4.14 -2.62 15.85
C GLY A 147 -3.64 -4.05 15.98
#